data_AF-A0A6I2U0Y2-F1
#
_entry.id   AF-A0A6I2U0Y2-F1
#
_cell.length_a   1.000
_cell.length_b   1.000
_cell.length_c   1.000
_cell.angle_alpha   90.00
_cell.angle_beta   90.00
_cell.angle_gamma   90.00
#
_symmetry.space_group_name_H-M   'P 1'
#
loop_
_entity.id
_entity.type
_entity.pdbx_description
1 polymer ?
#
loop_
_entity_poly.entity_id
_entity_poly.type
_entity_poly.pdbx_seq_one_letter_code
_entity_poly.pdbx_strand_id
1 'polypeptide(L)' 'MALEIRSIPVLTGETAKRFVREAEENERNPQRKALRMSFADVEKILVRSTANLKAHGGKSPFAK' A
#
# COMPACT_ATOMS: atom_id res chain seq x y z
N MET A 1 6.82 -13.75 47.50
CA MET A 1 6.65 -14.30 46.15
C MET A 1 7.16 -13.26 45.17
N ALA A 2 8.15 -13.59 44.34
CA ALA A 2 8.66 -12.67 43.32
C ALA A 2 7.84 -12.83 42.04
N LEU A 3 7.34 -11.73 41.48
CA LEU A 3 6.67 -11.72 40.18
C LEU A 3 7.73 -11.82 39.08
N GLU A 4 7.63 -12.85 38.23
CA GLU A 4 8.51 -12.97 37.07
C GLU A 4 8.24 -11.84 36.07
N ILE A 5 9.20 -10.94 35.91
CA ILE A 5 9.12 -9.87 34.92
C ILE A 5 9.41 -10.48 33.55
N ARG A 6 8.37 -10.64 32.72
CA ARG A 6 8.52 -11.01 31.31
C ARG A 6 8.85 -9.76 30.51
N SER A 7 9.95 -9.77 29.76
CA SER A 7 10.27 -8.67 28.85
C SER A 7 9.36 -8.73 27.62
N ILE A 8 8.26 -7.99 27.64
CA ILE A 8 7.37 -7.85 26.48
C ILE A 8 7.95 -6.74 25.59
N PRO A 9 8.32 -7.02 24.33
CA PRO A 9 8.78 -5.97 23.43
C PRO A 9 7.62 -5.01 23.13
N VAL A 10 7.80 -3.74 23.47
CA VAL A 10 6.83 -2.67 23.21
C VAL A 10 7.36 -1.82 22.05
N LEU A 11 6.55 -1.65 21.00
CA LEU A 11 6.86 -0.70 19.93
C LEU A 11 6.78 0.72 20.48
N THR A 12 7.85 1.48 20.32
CA THR A 12 7.91 2.89 20.75
C THR A 12 8.47 3.77 19.62
N GLY A 13 8.41 5.10 19.81
CA GLY A 13 8.99 6.05 18.88
C GLY A 13 8.36 6.05 17.50
N GLU A 14 9.20 6.18 16.47
CA GLU A 14 8.76 6.23 15.06
C GLU A 14 8.10 4.93 14.61
N THR A 15 8.61 3.78 15.07
CA THR A 15 8.08 2.46 14.72
C THR A 15 6.63 2.30 15.20
N ALA A 16 6.32 2.77 16.41
CA ALA A 16 4.95 2.78 16.92
C ALA A 16 4.03 3.67 16.07
N LYS A 17 4.49 4.87 15.73
CA LYS A 17 3.72 5.81 14.88
C LYS A 17 3.45 5.22 13.50
N ARG A 18 4.44 4.57 12.90
CA ARG A 18 4.31 3.92 11.59
C ARG A 18 3.31 2.77 11.64
N PHE A 19 3.37 1.94 12.68
CA PHE A 19 2.43 0.84 12.88
C PHE A 19 0.97 1.32 12.94
N VAL A 20 0.71 2.37 13.73
CA VAL A 20 -0.64 2.96 13.85
C VAL A 20 -1.10 3.54 12.51
N ARG A 21 -0.27 4.36 11.86
CA ARG A 21 -0.62 4.97 10.56
C ARG A 21 -0.93 3.91 9.51
N GLU A 22 -0.13 2.85 9.45
CA GLU A 22 -0.32 1.77 8.50
C GLU A 22 -1.58 0.95 8.80
N ALA A 23 -1.94 0.78 10.08
CA ALA A 23 -3.22 0.19 10.47
C ALA A 23 -4.41 1.05 10.03
N GLU A 24 -4.40 2.36 10.30
CA GLU A 24 -5.45 3.31 9.90
C GLU A 24 -5.62 3.35 8.37
N GLU A 25 -4.51 3.39 7.63
CA GLU A 25 -4.54 3.37 6.17
C GLU A 25 -5.10 2.06 5.61
N ASN A 26 -4.81 0.94 6.27
CA ASN A 26 -5.35 -0.37 5.89
C ASN A 26 -6.83 -0.53 6.24
N GLU A 27 -7.33 0.09 7.30
CA GLU A 27 -8.77 0.14 7.60
C GLU A 27 -9.52 0.98 6.56
N ARG A 28 -8.96 2.14 6.21
CA ARG A 28 -9.54 3.04 5.20
C ARG A 28 -9.56 2.40 3.81
N ASN A 29 -8.55 1.60 3.47
CA ASN A 29 -8.49 0.86 2.22
C ASN A 29 -8.07 -0.60 2.47
N PRO A 30 -9.02 -1.51 2.73
CA PRO A 30 -8.74 -2.92 3.01
C PRO A 30 -8.02 -3.63 1.85
N GLN A 31 -8.21 -3.16 0.62
CA GLN A 31 -7.56 -3.72 -0.56
C GLN A 31 -6.05 -3.46 -0.58
N ARG A 32 -5.57 -2.48 0.20
CA ARG A 32 -4.15 -2.15 0.32
C ARG A 32 -3.32 -3.31 0.89
N LYS A 33 -3.88 -4.11 1.80
CA LYS A 33 -3.24 -5.36 2.28
C LYS A 33 -3.19 -6.47 1.22
N ALA A 34 -4.14 -6.45 0.27
CA ALA A 34 -4.25 -7.43 -0.79
C ALA A 34 -3.48 -7.04 -2.07
N LEU A 35 -2.98 -5.81 -2.16
CA LEU A 35 -2.14 -5.38 -3.26
C LEU A 35 -0.81 -6.15 -3.22
N ARG A 36 -0.66 -7.11 -4.14
CA ARG A 36 0.61 -7.83 -4.40
C ARG A 36 1.67 -6.95 -5.08
N MET A 37 1.38 -5.66 -5.26
CA MET A 37 2.13 -4.74 -6.10
C MET A 37 2.23 -3.40 -5.39
N SER A 38 3.40 -2.75 -5.46
CA SER A 38 3.60 -1.47 -4.78
C SER A 38 2.78 -0.36 -5.46
N PHE A 39 2.45 0.71 -4.72
CA PHE A 39 1.82 1.89 -5.32
C PHE A 39 2.69 2.54 -6.40
N ALA A 40 4.01 2.45 -6.28
CA ALA A 40 4.94 2.94 -7.31
C ALA A 40 4.81 2.15 -8.62
N ASP A 41 4.53 0.85 -8.54
CA ASP A 41 4.30 0.02 -9.72
C ASP A 41 2.92 0.30 -10.34
N VAL A 42 1.90 0.58 -9.51
CA VAL A 42 0.57 1.04 -9.99
C VAL A 42 0.72 2.34 -10.78
N GLU A 43 1.49 3.29 -10.25
CA GLU A 43 1.74 4.58 -10.91
C GLU A 43 2.45 4.42 -12.25
N LYS A 44 3.49 3.57 -12.32
CA LYS A 44 4.18 3.24 -13.58
C LYS A 44 3.24 2.64 -14.62
N ILE A 45 2.34 1.75 -14.20
CA ILE A 45 1.34 1.16 -15.09
C ILE A 45 0.37 2.23 -15.59
N LEU A 46 -0.06 3.14 -14.72
CA LEU A 46 -0.97 4.22 -15.07
C LEU A 46 -0.35 5.16 -16.13
N VAL A 47 0.91 5.56 -15.94
CA VAL A 47 1.65 6.41 -16.89
C VAL A 47 1.80 5.72 -18.25
N ARG A 48 2.12 4.42 -18.27
CA ARG A 48 2.19 3.66 -19.52
C ARG A 48 0.83 3.55 -20.21
N SER A 49 -0.24 3.33 -19.44
CA SER A 49 -1.60 3.22 -19.96
C SER A 49 -2.06 4.52 -20.61
N THR A 50 -1.84 5.67 -19.96
CA THR A 50 -2.19 6.97 -20.51
C THR A 50 -1.39 7.31 -21.77
N ALA A 51 -0.09 6.97 -21.80
CA ALA A 51 0.74 7.12 -23.00
C ALA A 51 0.21 6.27 -24.17
N ASN A 52 -0.16 5.01 -23.92
CA ASN A 52 -0.76 4.13 -24.92
C ASN A 52 -2.11 4.66 -25.43
N LEU A 53 -3.00 5.10 -24.53
CA LEU A 53 -4.29 5.69 -24.92
C LEU A 53 -4.09 6.91 -25.83
N LYS A 54 -3.13 7.78 -25.52
CA LYS A 54 -2.82 8.95 -26.34
C LYS A 54 -2.30 8.54 -27.73
N ALA A 55 -1.43 7.52 -27.80
CA ALA A 55 -0.91 7.02 -29.08
C ALA A 55 -2.00 6.41 -29.98
N HIS A 56 -3.07 5.88 -29.40
CA HIS A 56 -4.19 5.26 -30.12
C HIS A 56 -5.44 6.15 -30.20
N GLY A 57 -5.29 7.47 -30.12
CA GLY A 57 -6.38 8.43 -30.31
C GLY A 57 -7.48 8.35 -29.25
N GLY A 58 -7.11 7.97 -28.02
CA GLY A 58 -8.03 7.81 -26.89
C GLY A 58 -8.82 6.51 -26.89
N LYS A 59 -8.65 5.64 -27.90
CA LYS A 59 -9.30 4.33 -27.96
C LYS A 59 -8.41 3.28 -27.29
N SER A 60 -9.03 2.43 -26.48
CA SER A 60 -8.33 1.26 -25.94
C SER A 60 -7.90 0.36 -27.10
N PRO A 61 -6.66 -0.15 -27.13
CA PRO A 61 -6.22 -1.11 -28.14
C PRO A 61 -6.97 -2.46 -28.04
N PHE A 62 -7.78 -2.66 -27.00
CA PHE A 62 -8.64 -3.83 -26.81
C PHE A 62 -10.12 -3.53 -27.05
N ALA A 63 -10.48 -2.30 -27.46
CA ALA A 63 -11.85 -2.00 -27.86
C ALA A 63 -12.15 -2.74 -29.17
N LYS A 64 -13.21 -3.56 -29.18
CA LYS A 64 -13.74 -4.21 -30.39
C LYS A 64 -14.26 -3.19 -31.39
#